data_AF-A0A1G8J6G2-F1
#
_entry.id   AF-A0A1G8J6G2-F1
#
_cell.length_a   1.000
_cell.length_b   1.000
_cell.length_c   1.000
_cell.angle_alpha   90.00
_cell.angle_beta   90.00
_cell.angle_gamma   90.00
#
_symmetry.space_group_name_H-M   'P 1'
#
loop_
_entity.id
_entity.type
_entity.pdbx_description
1 polymer ?
#
loop_
_entity_poly.entity_id
_entity_poly.type
_entity_poly.pdbx_seq_one_letter_code
_entity_poly.pdbx_strand_id
1 'polypeptide(L)'
;MPPATEGGQADKDAKLLPLPRQLAVPPGAPARSTVPSVRYDLAVSGTGELGPDDGVPGDGPREIFERGGASWYGIQFHQRKTASGERFDMMAMTAAHKTLPFNTRVCVRSLVNGSEVLVRITDRGPYAQGRIIDLSRGAAERIGLIGLGIKQVALTIIDREGMRCGGSGVEAADAQAPASAPASAPGPRKVNVPRRRGL
;
A
#
# COMPACT_ATOMS: atom_id res chain seq x y z
N MET A 1 -9.41 7.38 79.13
CA MET A 1 -10.66 8.02 78.67
C MET A 1 -10.42 8.65 77.29
N PRO A 2 -10.91 8.03 76.20
CA PRO A 2 -11.00 8.59 74.83
C PRO A 2 -12.36 9.33 74.67
N PRO A 3 -12.98 9.58 73.48
CA PRO A 3 -12.60 9.43 72.05
C PRO A 3 -12.50 10.81 71.33
N ALA A 4 -12.56 11.02 70.00
CA ALA A 4 -12.95 10.24 68.80
C ALA A 4 -12.10 10.71 67.55
N THR A 5 -12.32 10.35 66.27
CA THR A 5 -13.47 9.76 65.54
C THR A 5 -13.02 8.95 64.28
N GLU A 6 -13.93 8.77 63.32
CA GLU A 6 -13.86 8.08 62.01
C GLU A 6 -12.87 8.66 60.98
N GLY A 7 -12.53 7.99 59.87
CA GLY A 7 -12.90 6.65 59.38
C GLY A 7 -12.56 6.48 57.88
N GLY A 8 -12.60 5.25 57.35
CA GLY A 8 -12.40 5.01 55.91
C GLY A 8 -11.54 3.80 55.53
N GLN A 9 -11.99 2.59 55.86
CA GLN A 9 -11.38 1.35 55.37
C GLN A 9 -11.78 1.13 53.90
N ALA A 10 -10.81 0.90 53.01
CA ALA A 10 -11.05 0.36 51.67
C ALA A 10 -10.01 -0.74 51.43
N ASP A 11 -10.39 -1.97 51.78
CA ASP A 11 -9.47 -3.09 51.78
C ASP A 11 -9.08 -3.57 50.38
N LYS A 12 -7.96 -4.27 50.32
CA LYS A 12 -7.42 -4.83 49.07
C LYS A 12 -8.17 -6.14 48.73
N ASP A 13 -7.76 -6.78 47.65
CA ASP A 13 -8.27 -8.08 47.16
C ASP A 13 -9.58 -8.06 46.36
N ALA A 14 -9.53 -7.39 45.20
CA ALA A 14 -10.39 -7.70 44.05
C ALA A 14 -10.07 -9.11 43.50
N LYS A 15 -10.58 -10.13 44.19
CA LYS A 15 -10.38 -11.55 43.86
C LYS A 15 -11.03 -11.86 42.50
N LEU A 16 -10.20 -12.14 41.49
CA LEU A 16 -10.64 -12.45 40.12
C LEU A 16 -11.62 -13.63 40.12
N LEU A 17 -12.88 -13.36 39.76
CA LEU A 17 -13.89 -14.39 39.54
C LEU A 17 -13.59 -15.12 38.22
N PRO A 18 -13.52 -16.47 38.20
CA PRO A 18 -13.34 -17.21 36.95
C PRO A 18 -14.55 -17.02 36.04
N LEU A 19 -14.30 -16.82 34.75
CA LEU A 19 -15.36 -16.74 33.73
C LEU A 19 -16.24 -18.01 33.76
N PRO A 20 -17.58 -17.89 33.62
CA PRO A 20 -18.45 -19.05 33.58
C PRO A 20 -18.07 -19.95 32.41
N ARG A 21 -17.93 -21.25 32.67
CA ARG A 21 -17.71 -22.26 31.62
C ARG A 21 -18.87 -22.22 30.63
N GLN A 22 -18.54 -21.83 29.39
CA GLN A 22 -19.12 -22.23 28.11
C GLN A 22 -20.59 -22.68 28.16
N LEU A 23 -21.50 -21.89 27.57
CA LEU A 23 -22.91 -22.25 27.38
C LEU A 23 -23.03 -23.67 26.82
N ALA A 24 -23.66 -24.56 27.57
CA ALA A 24 -23.91 -25.92 27.15
C ALA A 24 -24.91 -25.91 25.98
N VAL A 25 -24.45 -26.26 24.78
CA VAL A 25 -25.32 -26.50 23.63
C VAL A 25 -26.06 -27.80 23.89
N PRO A 26 -27.41 -27.83 23.89
CA PRO A 26 -28.15 -29.06 24.12
C PRO A 26 -27.94 -30.05 22.95
N PRO A 27 -27.72 -31.35 23.23
CA PRO A 27 -27.60 -32.34 22.18
C PRO A 27 -28.91 -32.43 21.40
N GLY A 28 -28.84 -32.26 20.07
CA GLY A 28 -30.00 -32.28 19.16
C GLY A 28 -30.43 -30.92 18.61
N ALA A 29 -29.78 -29.81 18.98
CA ALA A 29 -30.01 -28.53 18.29
C ALA A 29 -29.47 -28.58 16.84
N PRO A 30 -30.27 -28.25 15.81
CA PRO A 30 -29.77 -28.19 14.44
C PRO A 30 -28.76 -27.05 14.29
N ALA A 31 -27.69 -27.29 13.52
CA ALA A 31 -26.66 -26.29 13.28
C ALA A 31 -27.25 -25.07 12.57
N ARG A 32 -27.27 -23.92 13.25
CA ARG A 32 -27.60 -22.61 12.64
C ARG A 32 -26.41 -22.09 11.82
N SER A 33 -26.12 -22.79 10.72
CA SER A 33 -25.19 -22.35 9.69
C SER A 33 -25.70 -22.83 8.34
N THR A 34 -26.45 -21.97 7.65
CA THR A 34 -26.87 -22.19 6.25
C THR A 34 -25.77 -21.73 5.27
N VAL A 35 -24.50 -21.86 5.68
CA VAL A 35 -23.37 -21.59 4.78
C VAL A 35 -23.19 -22.83 3.91
N PRO A 36 -23.43 -22.75 2.58
CA PRO A 36 -23.21 -23.90 1.71
C PRO A 36 -21.74 -24.29 1.74
N SER A 37 -21.46 -25.54 2.08
CA SER A 37 -20.11 -26.10 2.06
C SER A 37 -19.65 -26.30 0.62
N VAL A 38 -19.10 -25.24 0.03
CA VAL A 38 -18.44 -25.28 -1.27
C VAL A 38 -17.31 -26.31 -1.21
N ARG A 39 -17.50 -27.42 -1.92
CA ARG A 39 -16.42 -28.38 -2.16
C ARG A 39 -15.49 -27.79 -3.20
N TYR A 40 -14.30 -27.37 -2.79
CA TYR A 40 -13.20 -27.12 -3.71
C TYR A 40 -12.68 -28.46 -4.19
N ASP A 41 -13.03 -28.83 -5.42
CA ASP A 41 -12.55 -30.06 -6.04
C ASP A 41 -11.07 -29.87 -6.43
N LEU A 42 -10.18 -30.51 -5.67
CA LEU A 42 -8.73 -30.25 -5.71
C LEU A 42 -8.02 -30.97 -6.88
N ALA A 43 -8.71 -31.13 -8.01
CA ALA A 43 -8.30 -31.95 -9.15
C ALA A 43 -8.22 -31.16 -10.48
N VAL A 44 -7.62 -29.97 -10.46
CA VAL A 44 -7.15 -29.29 -11.69
C VAL A 44 -5.64 -29.46 -11.81
N SER A 45 -5.26 -30.47 -12.60
CA SER A 45 -3.93 -30.54 -13.21
C SER A 45 -3.89 -29.57 -14.39
N GLY A 46 -3.67 -28.28 -14.11
CA GLY A 46 -3.60 -27.22 -15.11
C GLY A 46 -2.34 -26.37 -14.92
N THR A 47 -1.40 -26.45 -15.86
CA THR A 47 -0.22 -25.58 -15.87
C THR A 47 -0.63 -24.16 -16.25
N GLY A 48 -0.66 -23.27 -15.27
CA GLY A 48 -0.90 -21.84 -15.42
C GLY A 48 -1.41 -21.26 -14.10
N GLU A 49 -0.61 -20.41 -13.46
CA GLU A 49 -1.09 -19.61 -12.32
C GLU A 49 -2.13 -18.60 -12.83
N LEU A 50 -3.39 -19.05 -12.90
CA LEU A 50 -4.53 -18.15 -12.88
C LEU A 50 -4.43 -17.39 -11.55
N GLY A 51 -4.12 -16.10 -11.63
CA GLY A 51 -4.21 -15.21 -10.47
C GLY A 51 -5.63 -15.21 -9.90
N PRO A 52 -5.82 -14.70 -8.66
CA PRO A 52 -7.15 -14.55 -8.08
C PRO A 52 -8.12 -13.95 -9.09
N ASP A 53 -9.13 -14.74 -9.45
CA ASP A 53 -10.27 -14.27 -10.21
C ASP A 53 -11.15 -13.50 -9.23
N ASP A 54 -11.03 -12.18 -9.26
CA ASP A 54 -11.79 -11.27 -8.40
C ASP A 54 -13.29 -11.21 -8.79
N GLY A 55 -13.73 -12.06 -9.74
CA GLY A 55 -15.13 -12.20 -10.17
C GLY A 55 -15.63 -11.07 -11.06
N VAL A 56 -14.73 -10.21 -11.54
CA VAL A 56 -15.05 -9.04 -12.36
C VAL A 56 -14.98 -9.41 -13.85
N PRO A 57 -16.11 -9.47 -14.58
CA PRO A 57 -16.10 -9.87 -15.99
C PRO A 57 -15.32 -8.85 -16.85
N GLY A 58 -14.20 -9.30 -17.41
CA GLY A 58 -13.33 -8.50 -18.28
C GLY A 58 -11.84 -8.57 -17.91
N ASP A 59 -11.51 -8.97 -16.68
CA ASP A 59 -10.12 -9.21 -16.27
C ASP A 59 -9.68 -10.62 -16.71
N GLY A 60 -9.15 -10.72 -17.93
CA GLY A 60 -8.44 -11.92 -18.38
C GLY A 60 -7.19 -12.21 -17.52
N PRO A 61 -6.62 -13.42 -17.60
CA PRO A 61 -5.46 -13.82 -16.79
C PRO A 61 -4.31 -12.82 -16.92
N ARG A 62 -4.04 -12.08 -15.84
CA ARG A 62 -2.94 -11.11 -15.78
C ARG A 62 -1.64 -11.84 -15.45
N GLU A 63 -0.67 -11.79 -16.36
CA GLU A 63 0.66 -12.36 -16.13
C GLU A 63 1.40 -11.57 -15.03
N ILE A 64 1.88 -12.28 -14.02
CA ILE A 64 2.64 -11.68 -12.92
C ILE A 64 4.12 -11.69 -13.31
N PHE A 65 4.66 -10.50 -13.54
CA PHE A 65 6.04 -10.28 -13.96
C PHE A 65 7.04 -10.59 -12.83
N GLU A 66 6.78 -10.12 -11.62
CA GLU A 66 7.66 -10.33 -10.46
C GLU A 66 6.87 -10.28 -9.14
N ARG A 67 7.33 -10.99 -8.11
CA ARG A 67 6.80 -10.92 -6.73
C ARG A 67 7.93 -10.65 -5.75
N GLY A 68 7.66 -9.87 -4.71
CA GLY A 68 8.67 -9.57 -3.69
C GLY A 68 8.35 -8.34 -2.86
N GLY A 69 9.35 -7.84 -2.14
CA GLY A 69 9.19 -6.70 -1.26
C GLY A 69 9.04 -5.36 -1.99
N ALA A 70 7.99 -4.62 -1.65
CA ALA A 70 7.89 -3.19 -1.88
C ALA A 70 8.31 -2.39 -0.66
N SER A 71 8.91 -1.23 -0.90
CA SER A 71 8.91 -0.13 0.07
C SER A 71 8.55 1.19 -0.63
N TRP A 72 8.79 2.34 0.01
CA TRP A 72 8.46 3.64 -0.56
C TRP A 72 9.53 4.70 -0.23
N TYR A 73 9.70 5.67 -1.11
CA TYR A 73 10.75 6.67 -1.01
C TYR A 73 10.47 7.73 0.05
N GLY A 74 11.44 7.94 0.95
CA GLY A 74 11.36 8.96 1.99
C GLY A 74 11.24 10.39 1.47
N ILE A 75 10.71 11.28 2.32
CA ILE A 75 10.41 12.69 2.01
C ILE A 75 11.63 13.46 1.44
N GLN A 76 12.83 13.08 1.88
CA GLN A 76 14.12 13.68 1.48
C GLN A 76 14.44 13.59 -0.03
N PHE A 77 13.73 12.76 -0.80
CA PHE A 77 13.95 12.63 -2.23
C PHE A 77 13.16 13.63 -3.09
N HIS A 78 12.20 14.36 -2.51
CA HIS A 78 11.35 15.29 -3.25
C HIS A 78 12.16 16.35 -4.03
N GLN A 79 11.75 16.64 -5.27
CA GLN A 79 12.41 17.54 -6.23
C GLN A 79 13.83 17.16 -6.69
N ARG A 80 14.40 16.04 -6.24
CA ARG A 80 15.66 15.51 -6.78
C ARG A 80 15.45 14.96 -8.19
N LYS A 81 16.51 14.90 -9.00
CA LYS A 81 16.46 14.21 -10.30
C LYS A 81 16.44 12.69 -10.08
N THR A 82 15.53 12.03 -10.78
CA THR A 82 15.45 10.57 -10.93
C THR A 82 16.35 10.09 -12.06
N ALA A 83 16.55 8.77 -12.21
CA ALA A 83 17.32 8.19 -13.31
C ALA A 83 16.69 8.40 -14.71
N SER A 84 15.39 8.71 -14.83
CA SER A 84 14.79 9.15 -16.10
C SER A 84 15.16 10.59 -16.49
N GLY A 85 15.75 11.35 -15.56
CA GLY A 85 16.02 12.79 -15.69
C GLY A 85 14.89 13.70 -15.20
N GLU A 86 13.69 13.16 -14.98
CA GLU A 86 12.56 13.89 -14.39
C GLU A 86 12.82 14.23 -12.91
N ARG A 87 12.17 15.29 -12.41
CA ARG A 87 12.17 15.60 -10.97
C ARG A 87 11.18 14.69 -10.24
N PHE A 88 11.61 14.10 -9.14
CA PHE A 88 10.75 13.26 -8.31
C PHE A 88 9.69 14.11 -7.59
N ASP A 89 8.43 13.94 -8.00
CA ASP A 89 7.28 14.26 -7.17
C ASP A 89 6.92 13.04 -6.31
N MET A 90 6.72 13.28 -5.02
CA MET A 90 6.39 12.25 -4.04
C MET A 90 4.92 11.84 -4.06
N MET A 91 4.03 12.70 -4.59
CA MET A 91 2.59 12.44 -4.66
C MET A 91 2.15 11.86 -6.01
N ALA A 92 3.01 11.93 -7.03
CA ALA A 92 2.76 11.34 -8.35
C ALA A 92 2.71 9.80 -8.29
N MET A 93 2.01 9.16 -9.25
CA MET A 93 1.90 7.71 -9.35
C MET A 93 3.14 7.10 -10.03
N THR A 94 4.27 7.16 -9.35
CA THR A 94 5.59 6.74 -9.87
C THR A 94 6.26 5.70 -8.97
N ALA A 95 7.20 4.96 -9.55
CA ALA A 95 8.01 3.98 -8.84
C ALA A 95 9.40 3.81 -9.47
N ALA A 96 10.30 3.14 -8.75
CA ALA A 96 11.59 2.69 -9.26
C ALA A 96 11.64 1.18 -9.44
N HIS A 97 12.30 0.73 -10.50
CA HIS A 97 12.61 -0.67 -10.73
C HIS A 97 14.04 -0.84 -11.24
N LYS A 98 14.65 -1.99 -10.94
CA LYS A 98 16.04 -2.31 -11.33
C LYS A 98 16.19 -2.36 -12.85
N THR A 99 15.30 -3.09 -13.50
CA THR A 99 15.44 -3.57 -14.89
C THR A 99 14.38 -3.07 -15.87
N LEU A 100 13.18 -2.68 -15.40
CA LEU A 100 12.09 -2.30 -16.30
C LEU A 100 12.43 -1.02 -17.06
N PRO A 101 12.05 -0.89 -18.35
CA PRO A 101 12.19 0.36 -19.09
C PRO A 101 11.56 1.55 -18.34
N PHE A 102 12.10 2.74 -18.56
CA PHE A 102 11.42 3.95 -18.10
C PHE A 102 10.11 4.12 -18.86
N ASN A 103 9.12 4.73 -18.21
CA ASN A 103 7.75 4.88 -18.70
C ASN A 103 6.91 3.60 -18.81
N THR A 104 7.46 2.41 -18.52
CA THR A 104 6.65 1.20 -18.34
C THR A 104 5.59 1.41 -17.26
N ARG A 105 4.36 1.00 -17.54
CA ARG A 105 3.27 0.94 -16.56
C ARG A 105 3.27 -0.40 -15.86
N VAL A 106 3.12 -0.34 -14.55
CA VAL A 106 3.06 -1.52 -13.70
C VAL A 106 1.84 -1.38 -12.80
N CYS A 107 0.96 -2.38 -12.84
CA CYS A 107 -0.02 -2.56 -11.79
C CYS A 107 0.68 -3.27 -10.62
N VAL A 108 0.70 -2.59 -9.48
CA VAL A 108 1.26 -3.11 -8.24
C VAL A 108 0.09 -3.60 -7.40
N ARG A 109 0.02 -4.91 -7.13
CA ARG A 109 -0.97 -5.49 -6.19
C ARG A 109 -0.31 -5.82 -4.87
N SER A 110 -0.90 -5.35 -3.77
CA SER A 110 -0.47 -5.66 -2.42
C SER A 110 -1.02 -7.01 -1.99
N LEU A 111 -0.12 -7.92 -1.61
CA LEU A 111 -0.49 -9.26 -1.14
C LEU A 111 -0.97 -9.25 0.32
N VAL A 112 -1.00 -8.07 0.97
CA VAL A 112 -1.44 -7.89 2.37
C VAL A 112 -2.92 -7.55 2.47
N ASN A 113 -3.45 -6.78 1.53
CA ASN A 113 -4.82 -6.22 1.55
C ASN A 113 -5.55 -6.30 0.21
N GLY A 114 -4.97 -6.96 -0.81
CA GLY A 114 -5.53 -7.09 -2.16
C GLY A 114 -5.61 -5.79 -2.97
N SER A 115 -5.22 -4.65 -2.40
CA SER A 115 -5.32 -3.35 -3.07
C SER A 115 -4.34 -3.24 -4.23
N GLU A 116 -4.74 -2.56 -5.30
CA GLU A 116 -3.93 -2.35 -6.49
C GLU A 116 -3.70 -0.86 -6.77
N VAL A 117 -2.55 -0.51 -7.35
CA VAL A 117 -2.29 0.82 -7.88
C VAL A 117 -1.44 0.77 -9.16
N LEU A 118 -1.84 1.55 -10.16
CA LEU A 118 -1.07 1.76 -11.38
C LEU A 118 0.05 2.77 -11.11
N VAL A 119 1.29 2.43 -11.48
CA VAL A 119 2.45 3.33 -11.40
C VAL A 119 3.27 3.32 -12.68
N ARG A 120 3.98 4.43 -12.93
CA ARG A 120 4.96 4.57 -14.01
C ARG A 120 6.39 4.41 -13.46
N ILE A 121 7.23 3.62 -14.14
CA ILE A 121 8.65 3.49 -13.78
C ILE A 121 9.42 4.74 -14.22
N THR A 122 9.98 5.48 -13.26
CA THR A 122 10.74 6.73 -13.50
C THR A 122 12.16 6.70 -12.94
N ASP A 123 12.50 5.72 -12.10
CA ASP A 123 13.80 5.68 -11.42
C ASP A 123 14.36 4.24 -11.31
N ARG A 124 15.58 4.12 -10.77
CA ARG A 124 16.35 2.87 -10.68
C ARG A 124 16.62 2.44 -9.23
N GLY A 125 16.64 1.13 -9.01
CA GLY A 125 16.64 0.50 -7.68
C GLY A 125 15.30 -0.19 -7.43
N PRO A 126 14.98 -0.61 -6.19
CA PRO A 126 15.84 -0.63 -5.00
C PRO A 126 17.04 -1.57 -5.17
N TYR A 127 18.20 -1.20 -4.60
CA TYR A 127 19.41 -2.04 -4.63
C TYR A 127 19.57 -2.98 -3.42
N ALA A 128 18.66 -2.91 -2.45
CA ALA A 128 18.67 -3.84 -1.31
C ALA A 128 18.07 -5.20 -1.70
N GLN A 129 18.60 -6.27 -1.11
CA GLN A 129 18.07 -7.62 -1.26
C GLN A 129 16.63 -7.72 -0.73
N GLY A 130 15.83 -8.61 -1.32
CA GLY A 130 14.42 -8.81 -0.96
C GLY A 130 13.45 -7.71 -1.41
N ARG A 131 13.93 -6.56 -1.87
CA ARG A 131 13.09 -5.52 -2.48
C ARG A 131 13.17 -5.55 -4.01
N ILE A 132 12.02 -5.37 -4.65
CA ILE A 132 11.86 -5.37 -6.12
C ILE A 132 11.41 -4.01 -6.64
N ILE A 133 10.61 -3.27 -5.87
CA ILE A 133 10.06 -1.98 -6.24
C ILE A 133 10.10 -1.01 -5.05
N ASP A 134 10.39 0.26 -5.32
CA ASP A 134 10.20 1.35 -4.36
C ASP A 134 9.18 2.33 -4.95
N LEU A 135 8.08 2.56 -4.25
CA LEU A 135 6.96 3.41 -4.67
C LEU A 135 7.17 4.87 -4.27
N SER A 136 6.48 5.79 -4.95
CA SER A 136 6.23 7.11 -4.40
C SER A 136 5.37 7.04 -3.13
N ARG A 137 5.36 8.13 -2.35
CA ARG A 137 4.52 8.23 -1.16
C ARG A 137 3.03 8.21 -1.53
N GLY A 138 2.61 8.94 -2.57
CA GLY A 138 1.22 8.98 -3.03
C GLY A 138 0.72 7.62 -3.52
N ALA A 139 1.56 6.86 -4.23
CA ALA A 139 1.24 5.49 -4.60
C ALA A 139 1.10 4.60 -3.36
N ALA A 140 2.06 4.65 -2.44
CA ALA A 140 2.04 3.89 -1.19
C ALA A 140 0.85 4.24 -0.28
N GLU A 141 0.38 5.48 -0.28
CA GLU A 141 -0.87 5.91 0.39
C GLU A 141 -2.09 5.20 -0.22
N ARG A 142 -2.23 5.20 -1.55
CA ARG A 142 -3.37 4.56 -2.24
C ARG A 142 -3.45 3.05 -2.04
N ILE A 143 -2.32 2.35 -2.05
CA ILE A 143 -2.28 0.88 -1.89
C ILE A 143 -2.23 0.43 -0.40
N GLY A 144 -2.27 1.36 0.56
CA GLY A 144 -2.20 1.04 1.99
C GLY A 144 -0.83 0.53 2.46
N LEU A 145 0.23 0.87 1.71
CA LEU A 145 1.60 0.47 2.04
C LEU A 145 2.31 1.43 3.01
N ILE A 146 1.72 2.59 3.35
CA ILE A 146 2.21 3.44 4.44
C ILE A 146 2.31 2.67 5.77
N GLY A 147 3.43 2.87 6.46
CA GLY A 147 3.86 2.09 7.60
C GLY A 147 5.37 1.82 7.55
N LEU A 148 5.88 1.18 8.60
CA LEU A 148 7.26 0.71 8.67
C LEU A 148 7.40 -0.67 8.04
N GLY A 149 8.60 -0.96 7.54
CA GLY A 149 8.97 -2.28 7.00
C GLY A 149 8.74 -2.44 5.49
N ILE A 150 8.97 -3.67 5.03
CA ILE A 150 8.84 -4.10 3.63
C ILE A 150 7.54 -4.90 3.53
N LYS A 151 6.69 -4.60 2.54
CA LYS A 151 5.40 -5.28 2.34
C LYS A 151 5.43 -6.07 1.03
N GLN A 152 4.83 -7.26 1.00
CA GLN A 152 4.87 -8.13 -0.18
C GLN A 152 3.90 -7.65 -1.26
N VAL A 153 4.37 -7.59 -2.50
CA VAL A 153 3.58 -7.19 -3.68
C VAL A 153 3.79 -8.15 -4.85
N ALA A 154 2.85 -8.13 -5.78
CA ALA A 154 2.98 -8.68 -7.13
C ALA A 154 2.96 -7.54 -8.15
N LEU A 155 3.81 -7.64 -9.17
CA LEU A 155 3.90 -6.69 -10.28
C LEU A 155 3.31 -7.32 -11.54
N THR A 156 2.47 -6.58 -12.25
CA THR A 156 1.95 -6.93 -13.57
C THR A 156 2.26 -5.78 -14.52
N ILE A 157 2.87 -6.06 -15.67
CA ILE A 157 3.12 -5.04 -16.69
C ILE A 157 1.80 -4.76 -17.42
N ILE A 158 1.50 -3.48 -17.62
CA ILE A 158 0.31 -3.02 -18.34
C ILE A 158 0.76 -2.53 -19.72
N ASP A 159 0.74 -3.44 -20.69
CA ASP A 159 1.16 -3.24 -22.08
C ASP A 159 -0.01 -3.17 -23.07
N ARG A 160 -1.12 -3.88 -22.79
CA ARG A 160 -2.31 -3.96 -23.65
C ARG A 160 -3.38 -2.97 -23.24
N GLU A 161 -3.92 -2.29 -24.25
CA GLU A 161 -5.06 -1.39 -24.13
C GLU A 161 -6.29 -2.17 -23.63
N GLY A 162 -6.99 -1.62 -22.62
CA GLY A 162 -8.12 -2.27 -21.95
C GLY A 162 -7.77 -3.09 -20.69
N MET A 163 -6.50 -3.39 -20.42
CA MET A 163 -6.12 -4.05 -19.14
C MET A 163 -6.34 -3.09 -17.96
N ARG A 164 -6.85 -3.59 -16.84
CA ARG A 164 -7.25 -2.76 -15.68
C ARG A 164 -6.27 -2.87 -14.52
N CYS A 165 -6.35 -1.91 -13.60
CA CYS A 165 -5.64 -1.96 -12.32
C CYS A 165 -6.46 -1.21 -11.26
N GLY A 166 -6.82 -1.87 -10.16
CA GLY A 166 -7.56 -1.25 -9.05
C GLY A 166 -8.95 -0.72 -9.43
N GLY A 167 -9.67 -1.42 -10.30
CA GLY A 167 -11.03 -1.07 -10.71
C GLY A 167 -11.13 0.06 -11.75
N SER A 168 -10.05 0.78 -12.04
CA SER A 168 -9.99 1.75 -13.15
C SER A 168 -9.47 1.06 -14.42
N GLY A 169 -10.17 1.26 -15.54
CA GLY A 169 -9.59 0.98 -16.85
C GLY A 169 -8.49 1.99 -17.15
N VAL A 170 -7.35 1.52 -17.69
CA VAL A 170 -6.29 2.43 -18.12
C VAL A 170 -6.70 3.05 -19.46
N GLU A 171 -7.28 4.25 -19.40
CA GLU A 171 -7.63 5.01 -20.60
C GLU A 171 -6.36 5.37 -21.39
N ALA A 172 -6.50 5.46 -22.72
CA ALA A 172 -5.41 5.83 -23.64
C ALA A 172 -4.75 7.18 -23.28
N ALA A 173 -5.47 8.06 -22.59
CA ALA A 173 -4.96 9.36 -22.10
C ALA A 173 -3.95 9.21 -20.94
N ASP A 174 -4.20 8.28 -19.99
CA ASP A 174 -3.17 7.84 -19.04
C ASP A 174 -2.12 6.95 -19.72
N ALA A 175 -2.44 6.35 -20.89
CA ALA A 175 -1.53 5.59 -21.72
C ALA A 175 -0.49 6.46 -22.47
N GLN A 176 -0.78 7.75 -22.69
CA GLN A 176 0.15 8.71 -23.26
C GLN A 176 1.00 9.37 -22.17
N ALA A 177 2.32 9.15 -22.19
CA ALA A 177 3.22 9.85 -21.28
C ALA A 177 3.19 11.37 -21.58
N PRO A 178 2.92 12.25 -20.59
CA PRO A 178 3.06 13.69 -20.77
C PRO A 178 4.55 14.04 -20.79
N ALA A 179 5.16 13.95 -21.96
CA ALA A 179 6.43 14.58 -22.22
C ALA A 179 6.24 16.11 -22.15
N SER A 180 7.00 16.76 -21.25
CA SER A 180 7.18 18.22 -21.18
C SER A 180 6.06 19.06 -20.53
N ALA A 181 6.33 19.61 -19.33
CA ALA A 181 6.52 21.06 -19.13
C ALA A 181 6.70 21.43 -17.62
N PRO A 182 7.54 22.43 -17.26
CA PRO A 182 7.77 22.82 -15.86
C PRO A 182 7.10 24.15 -15.46
N ALA A 183 6.37 24.17 -14.34
CA ALA A 183 5.89 25.37 -13.63
C ALA A 183 5.45 24.98 -12.21
N SER A 184 5.70 25.71 -11.11
CA SER A 184 6.56 26.89 -10.89
C SER A 184 7.01 26.88 -9.43
N ALA A 185 8.30 27.12 -9.16
CA ALA A 185 8.78 27.33 -7.79
C ALA A 185 8.66 28.83 -7.43
N PRO A 186 8.00 29.21 -6.31
CA PRO A 186 8.02 30.60 -5.85
C PRO A 186 9.44 30.96 -5.38
N GLY A 187 10.05 31.95 -6.01
CA GLY A 187 11.41 32.38 -5.70
C GLY A 187 11.55 32.94 -4.27
N PRO A 188 12.75 32.87 -3.66
CA PRO A 188 12.97 33.37 -2.31
C PRO A 188 12.79 34.89 -2.23
N ARG A 189 11.88 35.35 -1.37
CA ARG A 189 11.70 36.77 -1.09
C ARG A 189 12.98 37.34 -0.46
N LYS A 190 13.65 38.27 -1.17
CA LYS A 190 14.79 39.00 -0.62
C LYS A 190 14.33 39.90 0.53
N VAL A 191 14.67 39.54 1.77
CA VAL A 191 14.51 40.43 2.93
C VAL A 191 15.59 41.50 2.84
N ASN A 192 15.18 42.74 2.55
CA ASN A 192 16.08 43.87 2.45
C ASN A 192 16.37 44.44 3.85
N VAL A 193 17.56 44.19 4.40
CA VAL A 193 17.97 44.72 5.71
C VAL A 193 18.60 46.11 5.53
N PRO A 194 17.99 47.19 6.05
CA PRO A 194 18.55 48.53 5.92
C PRO A 194 19.78 48.71 6.82
N ARG A 195 20.96 48.88 6.21
CA ARG A 195 22.16 49.34 6.93
C ARG A 195 21.98 50.81 7.31
N ARG A 196 21.78 51.11 8.61
CA ARG A 196 21.99 52.48 9.12
C ARG A 196 23.47 52.68 9.46
N ARG A 197 24.04 53.75 8.91
CA ARG A 197 25.41 54.21 9.19
C ARG A 197 25.46 54.85 10.58
N GLY A 198 26.61 54.78 11.22
CA GLY A 198 26.87 55.55 12.44
C GLY A 198 27.11 57.03 12.14
N LEU A 199 26.87 57.83 13.18
CA LEU A 199 27.40 59.16 13.47
C LEU A 199 27.69 59.18 14.98
#